data_AF-A0A6N2SNI6-F1
#
_entry.id   AF-A0A6N2SNI6-F1
#
_cell.length_a   1.000
_cell.length_b   1.000
_cell.length_c   1.000
_cell.angle_alpha   90.00
_cell.angle_beta   90.00
_cell.angle_gamma   90.00
#
_symmetry.space_group_name_H-M   'P 1'
#
loop_
_entity.id
_entity.type
_entity.pdbx_description
1 polymer ?
#
loop_
_entity_poly.entity_id
_entity_poly.type
_entity_poly.pdbx_seq_one_letter_code
_entity_poly.pdbx_strand_id
1 'polypeptide(L)'
;MPSKNRSLLILRYLWDHTDEFHPATITEILAYLETQGVRANRKTVAADTQDFQECGRDIVCNRRRQNQYFIGDRGLELPELKLIIDAVQAARFISSRRTEAILEKLTQMASPSDQEELRRRLFV
;
A
#
# COMPACT_ATOMS: atom_id res chain seq x y z
N MET A 1 -17.65 -17.41 13.50
CA MET A 1 -16.44 -16.86 12.85
C MET A 1 -16.62 -15.35 12.78
N PRO A 2 -15.71 -14.51 13.30
CA PRO A 2 -15.83 -13.08 13.10
C PRO A 2 -15.84 -12.82 11.59
N SER A 3 -16.90 -12.18 11.11
CA SER A 3 -17.03 -11.80 9.70
C SER A 3 -15.82 -10.95 9.33
N LYS A 4 -14.96 -11.44 8.42
CA LYS A 4 -13.85 -10.63 7.92
C LYS A 4 -14.42 -9.33 7.36
N ASN A 5 -13.96 -8.18 7.86
CA ASN A 5 -14.47 -6.88 7.46
C ASN A 5 -14.03 -6.60 6.01
N ARG A 6 -15.00 -6.57 5.10
CA ARG A 6 -14.78 -6.35 3.66
C ARG A 6 -13.99 -5.07 3.39
N SER A 7 -14.40 -3.95 3.99
CA SER A 7 -13.79 -2.64 3.74
C SER A 7 -12.32 -2.65 4.15
N LEU A 8 -11.98 -3.23 5.31
CA LEU A 8 -10.58 -3.38 5.72
C LEU A 8 -9.76 -4.28 4.79
N LEU A 9 -10.38 -5.32 4.22
CA LEU A 9 -9.71 -6.18 3.23
C LEU A 9 -9.44 -5.44 1.91
N ILE A 10 -10.37 -4.61 1.44
CA ILE A 10 -10.16 -3.77 0.25
C ILE A 10 -9.01 -2.80 0.49
N LEU A 11 -9.03 -2.09 1.63
CA LEU A 11 -7.98 -1.14 1.97
C LEU A 11 -6.61 -1.83 2.05
N ARG A 12 -6.55 -3.01 2.68
CA ARG A 12 -5.33 -3.81 2.73
C ARG A 12 -4.85 -4.22 1.34
N TYR A 13 -5.75 -4.70 0.48
CA TYR A 13 -5.39 -5.10 -0.88
C TYR A 13 -4.80 -3.94 -1.67
N LEU A 14 -5.45 -2.78 -1.66
CA LEU A 14 -4.96 -1.57 -2.32
C LEU A 14 -3.59 -1.15 -1.76
N TRP A 15 -3.43 -1.18 -0.43
CA TRP A 15 -2.15 -0.87 0.21
C TRP A 15 -1.03 -1.84 -0.18
N ASP A 16 -1.31 -3.14 -0.27
CA ASP A 16 -0.26 -4.14 -0.48
C ASP A 16 0.08 -4.34 -1.98
N HIS A 17 -0.80 -3.95 -2.91
CA HIS A 17 -0.67 -4.34 -4.33
C HIS A 17 -0.78 -3.20 -5.34
N THR A 18 -1.03 -1.95 -4.91
CA THR A 18 -1.26 -0.85 -5.87
C THR A 18 -0.38 0.37 -5.64
N ASP A 19 -0.07 1.03 -6.74
CA ASP A 19 0.59 2.34 -6.81
C ASP A 19 0.15 3.05 -8.10
N GLU A 20 0.69 4.24 -8.36
CA GLU A 20 0.34 5.06 -9.54
C GLU A 20 0.56 4.31 -10.87
N PHE A 21 1.57 3.45 -10.94
CA PHE A 21 1.93 2.69 -12.14
C PHE A 21 1.28 1.31 -12.18
N HIS A 22 0.85 0.78 -11.03
CA HIS A 22 0.21 -0.53 -10.88
C HIS A 22 -1.19 -0.42 -10.24
N PRO A 23 -2.17 0.19 -10.93
CA PRO A 23 -3.50 0.32 -10.36
C PRO A 23 -4.33 -0.97 -10.49
N ALA A 24 -5.19 -1.25 -9.51
CA ALA A 24 -6.07 -2.41 -9.52
C ALA A 24 -7.46 -2.09 -10.08
N THR A 25 -7.99 -2.99 -10.91
CA THR A 25 -9.37 -2.98 -11.37
C THR A 25 -10.32 -3.50 -10.29
N ILE A 26 -11.61 -3.13 -10.39
CA ILE A 26 -12.64 -3.71 -9.51
C ILE A 26 -12.67 -5.24 -9.59
N THR A 27 -12.41 -5.81 -10.77
CA THR A 27 -12.42 -7.26 -10.98
C THR A 27 -11.33 -7.95 -10.15
N GLU A 28 -10.13 -7.36 -10.07
CA GLU A 28 -9.04 -7.90 -9.26
C GLU A 28 -9.32 -7.77 -7.75
N ILE A 29 -9.89 -6.64 -7.32
CA ILE A 29 -10.32 -6.45 -5.93
C ILE A 29 -11.37 -7.50 -5.54
N LEU A 30 -12.35 -7.75 -6.42
CA LEU A 30 -13.37 -8.77 -6.18
C LEU A 30 -12.80 -10.18 -6.13
N ALA A 31 -11.87 -10.52 -7.03
CA ALA A 31 -11.17 -11.80 -7.01
C ALA A 31 -10.41 -11.99 -5.69
N TYR A 32 -9.69 -10.96 -5.23
CA TYR A 32 -9.03 -10.98 -3.93
C TYR A 32 -10.02 -11.22 -2.77
N LEU A 33 -11.14 -10.50 -2.73
CA LEU A 33 -12.16 -10.69 -1.69
C LEU A 33 -12.73 -12.12 -1.69
N GLU A 34 -12.92 -12.71 -2.87
CA GLU A 34 -13.38 -14.09 -3.01
C GLU A 34 -12.35 -15.09 -2.44
N THR A 35 -11.05 -14.89 -2.68
CA THR A 35 -10.00 -15.70 -2.02
C THR A 35 -10.03 -15.60 -0.50
N GLN A 36 -10.53 -14.47 0.02
CA GLN A 36 -10.69 -14.24 1.45
C GLN A 36 -12.01 -14.79 2.01
N GLY A 37 -12.89 -15.33 1.16
CA GLY A 37 -14.21 -15.85 1.53
C GLY A 37 -15.28 -14.77 1.69
N VAL A 38 -15.05 -13.57 1.14
CA VAL A 38 -15.96 -12.41 1.24
C VAL A 38 -16.59 -12.14 -0.12
N ARG A 39 -17.92 -12.23 -0.19
CA ARG A 39 -18.67 -11.86 -1.40
C ARG A 39 -18.92 -10.36 -1.41
N ALA A 40 -18.59 -9.72 -2.52
CA ALA A 40 -18.83 -8.30 -2.78
C ALA A 40 -19.27 -8.12 -4.24
N ASN A 41 -19.79 -6.93 -4.55
CA ASN A 41 -20.12 -6.55 -5.90
C ASN A 41 -19.44 -5.22 -6.27
N ARG A 42 -19.53 -4.82 -7.54
CA ARG A 42 -18.86 -3.61 -8.03
C ARG A 42 -19.36 -2.33 -7.33
N LYS A 43 -20.64 -2.26 -7.00
CA LYS A 43 -21.24 -1.10 -6.29
C LYS A 43 -20.71 -1.00 -4.86
N THR A 44 -20.58 -2.12 -4.16
CA THR A 44 -20.04 -2.12 -2.79
C THR A 44 -18.58 -1.71 -2.76
N VAL A 45 -17.75 -2.18 -3.71
CA VAL A 45 -16.34 -1.77 -3.77
C VAL A 45 -16.22 -0.28 -4.07
N ALA A 46 -17.02 0.25 -4.99
CA ALA A 46 -17.03 1.68 -5.29
C ALA A 46 -17.53 2.56 -4.12
N ALA A 47 -18.49 2.06 -3.34
CA ALA A 47 -18.96 2.74 -2.13
C ALA A 47 -17.88 2.72 -1.03
N ASP A 48 -17.28 1.56 -0.76
CA ASP A 48 -16.20 1.44 0.24
C ASP A 48 -15.01 2.35 -0.13
N THR A 49 -14.64 2.44 -1.42
CA THR A 49 -13.55 3.34 -1.84
C THR A 49 -13.91 4.82 -1.69
N GLN A 50 -15.16 5.20 -1.91
CA GLN A 50 -15.64 6.54 -1.62
C GLN A 50 -15.59 6.84 -0.11
N ASP A 51 -16.05 5.91 0.73
CA ASP A 51 -16.01 6.07 2.19
C ASP A 51 -14.57 6.26 2.69
N PHE A 52 -13.59 5.58 2.07
CA PHE A 52 -12.17 5.78 2.39
C PHE A 52 -11.68 7.19 2.02
N GLN A 53 -12.08 7.71 0.86
CA GLN A 53 -11.76 9.08 0.44
C GLN A 53 -12.36 10.11 1.41
N GLU A 54 -13.61 9.92 1.82
CA GLU A 54 -14.29 10.78 2.80
C GLU A 54 -13.63 10.71 4.19
N CYS A 55 -13.05 9.55 4.54
CA CYS A 55 -12.23 9.38 5.74
C CYS A 55 -10.78 9.92 5.61
N GLY A 56 -10.43 10.60 4.52
CA GLY A 56 -9.12 11.21 4.32
C GLY A 56 -8.02 10.24 3.84
N ARG A 57 -8.37 9.09 3.26
CA ARG A 57 -7.42 8.23 2.57
C ARG A 57 -7.30 8.64 1.10
N ASP A 58 -6.07 8.81 0.63
CA ASP A 58 -5.82 9.13 -0.77
C ASP A 58 -5.87 7.87 -1.63
N ILE A 59 -7.09 7.45 -1.97
CA ILE A 59 -7.35 6.41 -2.96
C ILE A 59 -7.78 7.11 -4.24
N VAL A 60 -6.99 6.97 -5.29
CA VAL A 60 -7.26 7.61 -6.59
C VAL A 60 -8.07 6.64 -7.46
N CYS A 61 -9.13 7.16 -8.09
CA CYS A 61 -9.95 6.41 -9.02
C CYS A 61 -9.75 6.93 -10.46
N ASN A 62 -9.02 6.16 -11.26
CA ASN A 62 -8.86 6.39 -12.69
C ASN A 62 -10.11 5.90 -13.44
N ARG A 63 -10.95 6.85 -13.87
CA ARG A 63 -12.15 6.58 -14.66
C ARG A 63 -11.76 6.16 -16.08
N ARG A 64 -11.87 4.86 -16.35
CA ARG A 64 -11.64 4.22 -17.65
C ARG A 64 -12.82 3.30 -17.98
N ARG A 65 -12.74 2.54 -19.07
CA ARG A 65 -13.75 1.51 -19.40
C ARG A 65 -13.96 0.52 -18.24
N GLN A 66 -12.89 0.21 -17.51
CA GLN A 66 -12.94 -0.41 -16.20
C GLN A 66 -12.26 0.54 -15.20
N ASN A 67 -12.98 0.96 -14.17
CA ASN A 67 -12.39 1.83 -13.14
C ASN A 67 -11.22 1.12 -12.48
N GLN A 68 -10.14 1.90 -12.32
CA GLN A 68 -8.88 1.48 -11.72
C GLN A 68 -8.64 2.30 -10.44
N TYR A 69 -8.16 1.64 -9.40
CA TYR A 69 -7.96 2.21 -8.07
C TYR A 69 -6.52 1.97 -7.62
N PHE A 70 -5.93 2.98 -6.99
CA PHE A 70 -4.62 2.86 -6.38
C PHE A 70 -4.48 3.78 -5.17
N ILE A 71 -3.48 3.53 -4.34
CA ILE A 71 -3.09 4.44 -3.25
C ILE A 71 -2.21 5.54 -3.84
N GLY A 72 -2.67 6.79 -3.77
CA GLY A 72 -1.91 7.95 -4.23
C GLY A 72 -0.85 8.38 -3.22
N ASP A 73 -1.24 8.53 -1.95
CA ASP A 73 -0.36 8.94 -0.87
C ASP A 73 -0.25 7.88 0.24
N ARG A 74 1.00 7.62 0.65
CA ARG A 74 1.38 6.70 1.74
C ARG A 74 2.02 7.43 2.93
N GLY A 75 2.10 8.75 2.88
CA GLY A 75 2.62 9.65 3.88
C GLY A 75 4.09 10.03 3.71
N LEU A 76 4.90 9.20 3.03
CA LEU A 76 6.27 9.52 2.65
C LEU A 76 6.50 9.13 1.20
N GLU A 77 7.08 10.03 0.43
CA GLU A 77 7.49 9.74 -0.94
C GLU A 77 8.82 8.97 -0.97
N LEU A 78 9.11 8.31 -2.11
CA LEU A 78 10.35 7.56 -2.30
C LEU A 78 11.63 8.39 -2.02
N PRO A 79 11.76 9.65 -2.44
CA PRO A 79 12.93 10.47 -2.12
C PRO A 79 13.09 10.72 -0.61
N GLU A 80 11.98 10.96 0.09
CA GLU A 80 11.98 11.20 1.53
C GLU A 80 12.36 9.93 2.30
N LEU A 81 11.82 8.77 1.88
CA LEU A 81 12.21 7.48 2.43
C LEU A 81 13.70 7.20 2.24
N LYS A 82 14.24 7.46 1.04
CA LYS A 82 15.68 7.34 0.76
C LYS A 82 16.51 8.24 1.67
N LEU A 83 16.08 9.49 1.86
CA LEU A 83 16.76 10.43 2.75
C LEU A 83 16.79 9.94 4.21
N ILE A 84 15.65 9.47 4.73
CA ILE A 84 15.54 8.97 6.10
C ILE A 84 16.39 7.70 6.26
N ILE A 85 16.36 6.79 5.28
CA ILE A 85 17.19 5.59 5.26
C ILE A 85 18.67 5.94 5.36
N ASP A 86 19.15 6.86 4.51
CA ASP A 86 20.55 7.29 4.49
C ASP A 86 20.95 7.94 5.84
N ALA A 87 20.04 8.73 6.44
CA ALA A 87 20.26 9.35 7.75
C ALA A 87 20.32 8.32 8.90
N VAL A 88 19.45 7.31 8.88
CA VAL A 88 19.44 6.23 9.88
C VAL A 88 20.69 5.36 9.76
N GLN A 89 21.17 5.10 8.54
CA GLN A 89 22.43 4.38 8.32
C GLN A 89 23.66 5.17 8.81
N ALA A 90 23.66 6.49 8.67
CA ALA A 90 24.73 7.35 9.17
C ALA A 90 24.75 7.51 10.71
N ALA A 91 23.69 7.11 11.40
CA ALA A 91 23.54 7.27 12.85
C ALA A 91 24.41 6.28 13.64
N ARG A 92 25.68 6.64 13.86
CA ARG A 92 26.68 5.81 14.57
C ARG A 92 26.33 5.38 16.00
N PHE A 93 25.29 5.98 16.60
CA PHE A 93 24.83 5.65 17.96
C PHE A 93 23.76 4.54 18.00
N ILE A 94 23.24 4.11 16.84
CA ILE A 94 22.26 3.03 16.71
C ILE A 94 23.00 1.72 16.40
N SER A 95 22.63 0.63 17.06
CA SER A 95 23.23 -0.69 16.76
C SER A 95 22.74 -1.21 15.41
N SER A 96 23.56 -2.00 14.71
CA SER A 96 23.22 -2.55 13.39
C SER A 96 21.87 -3.27 13.37
N ARG A 97 21.58 -4.07 14.40
CA ARG A 97 20.29 -4.75 14.57
C ARG A 97 19.10 -3.78 14.65
N ARG A 98 19.26 -2.65 15.33
CA ARG A 98 18.19 -1.63 15.42
C ARG A 98 18.05 -0.87 14.10
N THR A 99 19.15 -0.57 13.44
CA THR A 99 19.17 0.04 12.11
C THR A 99 18.40 -0.83 11.11
N GLU A 100 18.72 -2.12 11.00
CA GLU A 100 18.00 -3.08 10.15
C GLU A 100 16.49 -3.09 10.43
N ALA A 101 16.09 -3.17 11.70
CA ALA A 101 14.67 -3.15 12.08
C ALA A 101 13.94 -1.83 11.73
N ILE A 102 14.65 -0.70 11.72
CA ILE A 102 14.09 0.59 11.29
C ILE A 102 13.97 0.62 9.76
N LEU A 103 15.01 0.16 9.05
CA LEU A 103 15.04 0.11 7.59
C LEU A 103 13.93 -0.78 7.03
N GLU A 104 13.65 -1.93 7.66
CA GLU A 104 12.54 -2.79 7.27
C GLU A 104 11.18 -2.07 7.38
N LYS A 105 10.95 -1.33 8.47
CA LYS A 105 9.71 -0.57 8.67
C LYS A 105 9.57 0.56 7.66
N LEU A 106 10.65 1.31 7.40
CA LEU A 106 10.66 2.37 6.39
C LEU A 106 10.39 1.81 5.00
N THR A 107 10.99 0.66 4.67
CA THR A 107 10.74 -0.03 3.41
C THR A 107 9.26 -0.40 3.28
N GLN A 108 8.61 -0.93 4.33
CA GLN A 108 7.18 -1.27 4.31
C GLN A 108 6.24 -0.08 4.12
N MET A 109 6.70 1.16 4.34
CA MET A 109 5.93 2.36 4.06
C MET A 109 5.95 2.74 2.57
N ALA A 110 6.91 2.23 1.80
CA ALA A 110 7.02 2.47 0.37
C ALA A 110 5.93 1.71 -0.41
N SER A 111 5.69 2.15 -1.65
CA SER A 111 4.85 1.44 -2.60
C SER A 111 5.39 0.03 -2.90
N PRO A 112 4.56 -0.92 -3.36
CA PRO A 112 5.02 -2.27 -3.68
C PRO A 112 6.17 -2.30 -4.70
N SER A 113 6.16 -1.43 -5.72
CA SER A 113 7.25 -1.30 -6.69
C SER A 113 8.53 -0.76 -6.04
N ASP A 114 8.41 0.25 -5.18
CA ASP A 114 9.55 0.92 -4.57
C ASP A 114 10.19 0.08 -3.47
N GLN A 115 9.44 -0.81 -2.82
CA GLN A 115 9.95 -1.75 -1.85
C GLN A 115 11.06 -2.63 -2.43
N GLU A 116 10.90 -3.09 -3.67
CA GLU A 116 11.93 -3.88 -4.34
C GLU A 116 13.19 -3.04 -4.61
N GLU A 117 13.02 -1.79 -5.04
CA GLU A 117 14.13 -0.87 -5.28
C GLU A 117 14.91 -0.58 -4.00
N LEU A 118 14.21 -0.27 -2.90
CA LEU A 118 14.83 0.01 -1.60
C LEU A 118 15.60 -1.22 -1.09
N ARG A 119 15.02 -2.43 -1.17
CA ARG A 119 15.70 -3.65 -0.73
C ARG A 119 16.98 -3.92 -1.50
N ARG A 120 17.00 -3.70 -2.82
CA ARG A 120 18.20 -3.91 -3.65
C ARG A 120 19.37 -3.01 -3.22
N ARG A 121 19.08 -1.79 -2.76
CA ARG A 121 20.11 -0.83 -2.32
C ARG A 121 20.57 -1.07 -0.89
N LEU A 122 19.69 -1.60 -0.02
CA LEU A 122 19.94 -1.77 1.41
C LEU A 122 20.77 -3.01 1.78
N PHE A 123 20.73 -4.06 0.97
CA PHE A 123 21.35 -5.36 1.27
C PHE A 123 22.52 -5.68 0.32
N VAL A 124 23.45 -4.73 0.14
CA VAL A 124 24.71 -4.93 -0.59
C VAL A 124 25.84 -5.27 0.38
#